data_AF-A0A847PRC0-F1
#
_entry.id   AF-A0A847PRC0-F1
#
_cell.length_a   1.000
_cell.length_b   1.000
_cell.length_c   1.000
_cell.angle_alpha   90.00
_cell.angle_beta   90.00
_cell.angle_gamma   90.00
#
_symmetry.space_group_name_H-M   'P 1'
#
loop_
_entity.id
_entity.type
_entity.pdbx_description
1 polymer ?
#
loop_
_entity_poly.entity_id
_entity_poly.type
_entity_poly.pdbx_seq_one_letter_code
_entity_poly.pdbx_strand_id
1 'polypeptide(L)'
;MRYTFQDSTDFPVQRDFIQDMQDFIKISKEIIPLEKSAINIKNKNQERLEFFEKRIQEIDLFEKDIRNSIGNLTAEVYAPEILEVKEKTLETSSSVALAKKNEKLAELDRENKLNLMETQQIYTRIFSILSPFFEDSIYGAQNAYYAFIENKTLRGKQISFVDNMQYEFELIFTQDTLRVKDLQNLTLPIWTKSGILSRERKVKRLDVSDFYITNVEYKGNNLRTVFEDRNAENRFIISSDEKAFLIMYRDYEITRDEELAAALDRDSVDKFIIEIKELFIESVVSKKLKRITLDGKNVIEENRVFDCLKLIASIYGKLVIECLEKGYTEGEITIKIEEPEGIRTEKYLEKSEVSRELSTIGSEGQELAKLLRVTEA
;
A
#
# COMPACT_ATOMS: atom_id res chain seq x y z
N MET A 1 11.67 21.91 16.63
CA MET A 1 12.85 22.15 15.78
C MET A 1 12.37 22.82 14.51
N ARG A 2 13.16 23.72 13.95
CA ARG A 2 12.90 24.41 12.67
C ARG A 2 14.01 24.07 11.70
N TYR A 3 13.65 23.76 10.46
CA TYR A 3 14.62 23.44 9.41
C TYR A 3 14.64 24.55 8.37
N THR A 4 15.84 24.99 7.99
CA THR A 4 16.04 26.09 7.05
C THR A 4 17.11 25.74 6.03
N PHE A 5 17.06 26.41 4.88
CA PHE A 5 18.18 26.42 3.94
C PHE A 5 19.37 27.19 4.55
N GLN A 6 20.54 27.13 3.89
CA GLN A 6 21.74 27.81 4.39
C GLN A 6 21.59 29.34 4.42
N ASP A 7 20.77 29.92 3.53
CA ASP A 7 20.37 31.32 3.52
C ASP A 7 19.35 31.71 4.61
N SER A 8 18.96 30.76 5.47
CA SER A 8 17.99 30.91 6.57
C SER A 8 16.53 31.07 6.14
N THR A 9 16.20 30.82 4.87
CA THR A 9 14.80 30.67 4.43
C THR A 9 14.23 29.32 4.88
N ASP A 10 12.91 29.24 5.10
CA ASP A 10 12.29 28.02 5.60
C ASP A 10 12.42 26.85 4.63
N PHE A 11 12.80 25.70 5.16
CA PHE A 11 12.88 24.46 4.40
C PHE A 11 11.47 23.85 4.25
N PRO A 12 11.03 23.46 3.05
CA PRO A 12 9.61 23.16 2.80
C PRO A 12 9.08 21.94 3.56
N VAL A 13 9.91 20.94 3.84
CA VAL A 13 9.48 19.68 4.47
C VAL A 13 9.66 19.67 6.00
N GLN A 14 10.22 20.74 6.59
CA GLN A 14 10.46 20.90 8.03
C GLN A 14 10.97 19.62 8.74
N ARG A 15 11.92 18.92 8.10
CA ARG A 15 12.55 17.68 8.58
C ARG A 15 14.01 17.60 8.16
N ASP A 16 14.74 16.69 8.77
CA ASP A 16 16.11 16.31 8.43
C ASP A 16 16.22 15.60 7.07
N PHE A 17 16.24 16.40 6.01
CA PHE A 17 16.39 15.93 4.64
C PHE A 17 17.72 15.21 4.37
N ILE A 18 18.77 15.53 5.13
CA ILE A 18 20.06 14.85 4.99
C ILE A 18 19.94 13.39 5.44
N GLN A 19 19.28 13.15 6.57
CA GLN A 19 18.97 11.79 7.01
C GLN A 19 18.06 11.07 6.02
N ASP A 20 17.03 11.74 5.50
CA ASP A 20 16.12 11.17 4.51
C ASP A 20 16.84 10.73 3.22
N MET A 21 17.82 11.52 2.75
CA MET A 21 18.69 11.17 1.61
C MET A 21 19.54 9.93 1.91
N GLN A 22 20.14 9.86 3.10
CA GLN A 22 20.93 8.69 3.52
C GLN A 22 20.09 7.43 3.61
N ASP A 23 18.88 7.53 4.16
CA ASP A 23 17.93 6.42 4.24
C ASP A 23 17.49 5.98 2.84
N PHE A 24 17.23 6.93 1.93
CA PHE A 24 16.93 6.63 0.53
C PHE A 24 18.05 5.85 -0.17
N ILE A 25 19.31 6.23 0.02
CA ILE A 25 20.47 5.52 -0.55
C ILE A 25 20.52 4.11 0.02
N LYS A 26 20.39 3.98 1.34
CA LYS A 26 20.42 2.68 2.04
C LYS A 26 19.33 1.75 1.53
N ILE A 27 18.08 2.20 1.48
CA ILE A 27 16.98 1.34 1.00
C ILE A 27 17.16 0.96 -0.47
N SER A 28 17.68 1.86 -1.30
CA SER A 28 17.95 1.58 -2.72
C SER A 28 18.98 0.46 -2.88
N LYS A 29 20.04 0.47 -2.07
CA LYS A 29 21.06 -0.59 -2.04
C LYS A 29 20.50 -1.95 -1.62
N GLU A 30 19.52 -1.97 -0.72
CA GLU A 30 18.92 -3.21 -0.23
C GLU A 30 17.86 -3.77 -1.19
N ILE A 31 17.04 -2.91 -1.78
CA ILE A 31 15.82 -3.32 -2.49
C ILE A 31 16.07 -3.64 -3.96
N ILE A 32 16.92 -2.88 -4.65
CA ILE A 32 17.17 -3.11 -6.08
C ILE A 32 17.72 -4.53 -6.33
N PRO A 33 18.67 -5.07 -5.54
CA PRO A 33 19.10 -6.46 -5.68
C PRO A 33 18.00 -7.49 -5.41
N LEU A 34 17.08 -7.21 -4.47
CA LEU A 34 15.95 -8.09 -4.17
C LEU A 34 14.98 -8.15 -5.35
N GLU A 35 14.64 -7.00 -5.94
CA GLU A 35 13.83 -6.95 -7.16
C GLU A 35 14.48 -7.70 -8.32
N LYS A 36 15.78 -7.48 -8.56
CA LYS A 36 16.54 -8.23 -9.58
C LYS A 36 16.47 -9.74 -9.36
N SER A 37 16.51 -10.17 -8.10
CA SER A 37 16.39 -11.58 -7.74
C SER A 37 15.00 -12.14 -8.07
N ALA A 38 13.93 -11.39 -7.77
CA ALA A 38 12.56 -11.79 -8.12
C ALA A 38 12.35 -11.86 -9.64
N ILE A 39 12.87 -10.89 -10.41
CA ILE A 39 12.85 -10.90 -11.88
C ILE A 39 13.57 -12.14 -12.42
N ASN A 40 14.75 -12.46 -11.88
CA ASN A 40 15.53 -13.61 -12.31
C ASN A 40 14.79 -14.94 -12.05
N ILE A 41 14.12 -15.10 -10.91
CA ILE A 41 13.31 -16.28 -10.62
C ILE A 41 12.16 -16.41 -11.63
N LYS A 42 11.44 -15.32 -11.91
CA LYS A 42 10.36 -15.30 -12.89
C LYS A 42 10.84 -15.68 -14.30
N ASN A 43 11.94 -15.08 -14.75
CA ASN A 43 12.51 -15.37 -16.09
C ASN A 43 12.95 -16.83 -16.19
N LYS A 44 13.66 -17.36 -15.19
CA LYS A 44 14.05 -18.78 -15.15
C LYS A 44 12.85 -19.71 -15.12
N ASN A 45 11.77 -19.33 -14.42
CA ASN A 45 10.55 -20.12 -14.38
C ASN A 45 9.87 -20.17 -15.75
N GLN A 46 9.86 -19.04 -16.47
CA GLN A 46 9.31 -18.98 -17.83
C GLN A 46 10.13 -19.85 -18.80
N GLU A 47 11.46 -19.72 -18.81
CA GLU A 47 12.33 -20.55 -19.66
C GLU A 47 12.15 -22.05 -19.38
N ARG A 48 11.97 -22.42 -18.10
CA ARG A 48 11.69 -23.80 -17.70
C ARG A 48 10.32 -24.26 -18.19
N LEU A 49 9.28 -23.44 -18.04
CA LEU A 49 7.94 -23.77 -18.52
C LEU A 49 7.98 -24.13 -20.01
N GLU A 50 8.62 -23.30 -20.83
CA GLU A 50 8.81 -23.53 -22.26
C GLU A 50 9.55 -24.85 -22.53
N PHE A 51 10.59 -25.15 -21.74
CA PHE A 51 11.31 -26.43 -21.83
C PHE A 51 10.42 -27.64 -21.49
N PHE A 52 9.61 -27.56 -20.42
CA PHE A 52 8.71 -28.64 -20.01
C PHE A 52 7.60 -28.88 -21.05
N GLU A 53 7.00 -27.81 -21.58
CA GLU A 53 6.00 -27.89 -22.64
C GLU A 53 6.56 -28.59 -23.88
N LYS A 54 7.79 -28.22 -24.30
CA LYS A 54 8.47 -28.89 -25.41
C LYS A 54 8.69 -30.39 -25.14
N ARG A 55 9.09 -30.77 -23.93
CA ARG A 55 9.29 -32.19 -23.57
C ARG A 55 7.98 -32.99 -23.60
N ILE A 56 6.88 -32.40 -23.16
CA ILE A 56 5.56 -33.03 -23.25
C ILE A 56 5.18 -33.26 -24.71
N GLN A 57 5.38 -32.24 -25.58
CA GLN A 57 5.14 -32.36 -27.03
C GLN A 57 6.03 -33.43 -27.69
N GLU A 58 7.30 -33.56 -27.29
CA GLU A 58 8.18 -34.62 -27.79
C GLU A 58 7.66 -36.01 -27.43
N ILE A 59 7.09 -36.20 -26.24
CA ILE A 59 6.46 -37.46 -25.83
C ILE A 59 5.20 -37.75 -26.66
N ASP A 60 4.38 -36.73 -26.92
CA ASP A 60 3.20 -36.82 -27.80
C ASP A 60 3.58 -37.27 -29.22
N LEU A 61 4.62 -36.63 -29.79
CA LEU A 61 5.10 -36.96 -31.13
C LEU A 61 5.63 -38.39 -31.19
N PHE A 62 6.42 -38.80 -30.20
CA PHE A 62 6.96 -40.16 -30.15
C PHE A 62 5.85 -41.23 -30.04
N GLU A 63 4.83 -41.00 -29.20
CA GLU A 63 3.68 -41.91 -29.09
C GLU A 63 2.91 -41.99 -30.42
N LYS A 64 2.71 -40.86 -31.09
CA LYS A 64 2.06 -40.80 -32.40
C LYS A 64 2.87 -41.54 -33.47
N ASP A 65 4.19 -41.45 -33.44
CA ASP A 65 5.07 -42.13 -34.40
C ASP A 65 5.06 -43.65 -34.20
N ILE A 66 5.02 -44.14 -32.95
CA ILE A 66 4.76 -45.55 -32.63
C ILE A 66 3.37 -45.95 -33.16
N ARG A 67 2.37 -45.10 -32.88
CA ARG A 67 1.03 -45.00 -33.49
C ARG A 67 1.02 -45.48 -34.94
N ASN A 68 1.63 -44.63 -35.75
CA ASN A 68 1.62 -44.74 -37.19
C ASN A 68 2.45 -45.93 -37.65
N SER A 69 3.61 -46.18 -37.03
CA SER A 69 4.52 -47.26 -37.42
C SER A 69 3.88 -48.64 -37.26
N ILE A 70 3.27 -48.90 -36.10
CA ILE A 70 2.57 -50.17 -35.84
C ILE A 70 1.32 -50.27 -36.72
N GLY A 71 0.58 -49.17 -36.88
CA GLY A 71 -0.58 -49.10 -37.79
C GLY A 71 -0.21 -49.51 -39.22
N ASN A 72 0.88 -48.97 -39.76
CA ASN A 72 1.37 -49.26 -41.10
C ASN A 72 1.86 -50.71 -41.24
N LEU A 73 2.61 -51.23 -40.27
CA LEU A 73 3.11 -52.61 -40.29
C LEU A 73 2.00 -53.67 -40.24
N THR A 74 0.80 -53.31 -39.78
CA THR A 74 -0.31 -54.23 -39.54
C THR A 74 -1.53 -53.95 -40.43
N ALA A 75 -1.41 -53.07 -41.44
CA ALA A 75 -2.55 -52.58 -42.22
C ALA A 75 -3.33 -53.67 -42.96
N GLU A 76 -2.66 -54.73 -43.41
CA GLU A 76 -3.24 -55.84 -44.17
C GLU A 76 -3.13 -57.20 -43.43
N VAL A 77 -2.86 -57.16 -42.12
CA VAL A 77 -2.71 -58.38 -41.30
C VAL A 77 -4.03 -58.70 -40.61
N TYR A 78 -4.56 -59.90 -40.87
CA TYR A 78 -5.82 -60.39 -40.29
C TYR A 78 -5.65 -61.51 -39.25
N ALA A 79 -4.41 -61.95 -39.00
CA ALA A 79 -4.13 -62.99 -38.00
C ALA A 79 -4.49 -62.48 -36.59
N PRO A 80 -5.41 -63.13 -35.86
CA PRO A 80 -5.87 -62.67 -34.55
C PRO A 80 -4.75 -62.47 -33.53
N GLU A 81 -3.74 -63.34 -33.54
CA GLU A 81 -2.59 -63.29 -32.63
C GLU A 81 -1.74 -62.02 -32.85
N ILE A 82 -1.61 -61.58 -34.11
CA ILE A 82 -0.85 -60.37 -34.45
C ILE A 82 -1.65 -59.10 -34.09
N LEU A 83 -2.98 -59.15 -34.26
CA LEU A 83 -3.86 -58.05 -33.84
C LEU A 83 -3.86 -57.85 -32.32
N GLU A 84 -3.84 -58.94 -31.54
CA GLU A 84 -3.71 -58.87 -30.07
C GLU A 84 -2.37 -58.22 -29.66
N VAL A 85 -1.27 -58.60 -30.32
CA VAL A 85 0.06 -57.99 -30.07
C VAL A 85 0.04 -56.49 -30.42
N LYS A 86 -0.58 -56.10 -31.53
CA LYS A 86 -0.77 -54.69 -31.91
C LYS A 86 -1.50 -53.93 -30.81
N GLU A 87 -2.69 -54.37 -30.40
CA GLU A 87 -3.50 -53.68 -29.41
C GLU A 87 -2.74 -53.49 -28.09
N LYS A 88 -2.12 -54.56 -27.56
CA LYS A 88 -1.31 -54.50 -26.34
C LYS A 88 -0.14 -53.53 -26.46
N THR A 89 0.52 -53.49 -27.61
CA THR A 89 1.65 -52.56 -27.83
C THR A 89 1.17 -51.11 -27.84
N LEU A 90 0.04 -50.83 -28.49
CA LEU A 90 -0.56 -49.49 -28.56
C LEU A 90 -1.04 -49.01 -27.19
N GLU A 91 -1.71 -49.88 -26.44
CA GLU A 91 -2.16 -49.60 -25.08
C GLU A 91 -0.97 -49.32 -24.14
N THR A 92 0.06 -50.16 -24.21
CA THR A 92 1.28 -50.00 -23.41
C THR A 92 1.98 -48.69 -23.76
N SER A 93 2.15 -48.39 -25.05
CA SER A 93 2.76 -47.14 -25.53
C SER A 93 2.00 -45.91 -25.00
N SER A 94 0.67 -45.92 -25.14
CA SER A 94 -0.19 -44.82 -24.68
C SER A 94 -0.08 -44.64 -23.15
N SER A 95 -0.10 -45.75 -22.40
CA SER A 95 -0.01 -45.73 -20.94
C SER A 95 1.34 -45.22 -20.44
N VAL A 96 2.44 -45.65 -21.06
CA VAL A 96 3.79 -45.18 -20.74
C VAL A 96 3.97 -43.69 -21.07
N ALA A 97 3.49 -43.26 -22.24
CA ALA A 97 3.53 -41.85 -22.64
C ALA A 97 2.77 -40.97 -21.65
N LEU A 98 1.55 -41.37 -21.27
CA LEU A 98 0.74 -40.66 -20.28
C LEU A 98 1.44 -40.60 -18.91
N ALA A 99 2.00 -41.72 -18.44
CA ALA A 99 2.75 -41.76 -17.18
C ALA A 99 3.94 -40.79 -17.19
N LYS A 100 4.70 -40.73 -18.30
CA LYS A 100 5.84 -39.83 -18.44
C LYS A 100 5.44 -38.36 -18.52
N LYS A 101 4.32 -38.03 -19.16
CA LYS A 101 3.77 -36.67 -19.14
C LYS A 101 3.35 -36.26 -17.73
N ASN A 102 2.65 -37.14 -17.00
CA ASN A 102 2.25 -36.88 -15.62
C ASN A 102 3.45 -36.70 -14.68
N GLU A 103 4.52 -37.47 -14.87
CA GLU A 103 5.78 -37.29 -14.15
C GLU A 103 6.37 -35.89 -14.38
N LYS A 104 6.39 -35.42 -15.64
CA LYS A 104 6.90 -34.10 -16.00
C LYS A 104 6.03 -32.95 -15.49
N LEU A 105 4.70 -33.11 -15.53
CA LEU A 105 3.77 -32.14 -14.95
C LEU A 105 3.93 -32.05 -13.43
N ALA A 106 4.11 -33.19 -12.75
CA ALA A 106 4.33 -33.22 -11.30
C ALA A 106 5.68 -32.59 -10.91
N GLU A 107 6.71 -32.73 -11.74
CA GLU A 107 8.01 -32.05 -11.57
C GLU A 107 7.84 -30.54 -11.70
N LEU A 108 7.20 -30.07 -12.78
CA LEU A 108 6.90 -28.66 -13.02
C LEU A 108 6.09 -28.04 -11.87
N ASP A 109 5.06 -28.73 -11.37
CA ASP A 109 4.24 -28.26 -10.25
C ASP A 109 5.04 -28.07 -8.96
N ARG A 110 6.00 -28.96 -8.67
CA ARG A 110 6.86 -28.84 -7.49
C ARG A 110 7.78 -27.64 -7.62
N GLU A 111 8.41 -27.46 -8.79
CA GLU A 111 9.31 -26.33 -9.03
C GLU A 111 8.57 -24.99 -9.00
N ASN A 112 7.40 -24.91 -9.64
CA ASN A 112 6.55 -23.72 -9.62
C ASN A 112 6.18 -23.32 -8.19
N LYS A 113 5.83 -24.29 -7.33
CA LYS A 113 5.54 -24.01 -5.91
C LYS A 113 6.74 -23.46 -5.16
N LEU A 114 7.94 -24.01 -5.39
CA LEU A 114 9.18 -23.51 -4.77
C LEU A 114 9.49 -22.09 -5.22
N ASN A 115 9.42 -21.82 -6.53
CA ASN A 115 9.67 -20.49 -7.10
C ASN A 115 8.66 -19.44 -6.59
N LEU A 116 7.39 -19.82 -6.45
CA LEU A 116 6.35 -18.96 -5.85
C LEU A 116 6.65 -18.64 -4.39
N MET A 117 7.05 -19.63 -3.59
CA MET A 117 7.42 -19.42 -2.19
C MET A 117 8.64 -18.50 -2.05
N GLU A 118 9.69 -18.71 -2.85
CA GLU A 118 10.89 -17.88 -2.85
C GLU A 118 10.56 -16.43 -3.25
N THR A 119 9.76 -16.25 -4.30
CA THR A 119 9.29 -14.93 -4.74
C THR A 119 8.48 -14.22 -3.66
N GLN A 120 7.57 -14.92 -2.98
CA GLN A 120 6.78 -14.36 -1.87
C GLN A 120 7.65 -13.94 -0.67
N GLN A 121 8.71 -14.69 -0.37
CA GLN A 121 9.66 -14.31 0.68
C GLN A 121 10.40 -13.03 0.32
N ILE A 122 10.84 -12.89 -0.94
CA ILE A 122 11.45 -11.66 -1.45
C ILE A 122 10.47 -10.49 -1.33
N TYR A 123 9.22 -10.65 -1.77
CA TYR A 123 8.21 -9.60 -1.68
C TYR A 123 7.91 -9.17 -0.24
N THR A 124 7.82 -10.14 0.68
CA THR A 124 7.64 -9.86 2.11
C THR A 124 8.82 -9.05 2.65
N ARG A 125 10.04 -9.38 2.25
CA ARG A 125 11.25 -8.64 2.63
C ARG A 125 11.27 -7.23 2.05
N ILE A 126 10.90 -7.05 0.78
CA ILE A 126 10.79 -5.73 0.15
C ILE A 126 9.78 -4.86 0.93
N PHE A 127 8.58 -5.38 1.21
CA PHE A 127 7.60 -4.64 2.01
C PHE A 127 8.12 -4.31 3.41
N SER A 128 8.83 -5.22 4.06
CA SER A 128 9.39 -4.98 5.40
C SER A 128 10.42 -3.86 5.41
N ILE A 129 11.24 -3.74 4.36
CA ILE A 129 12.24 -2.66 4.23
C ILE A 129 11.56 -1.35 3.84
N LEU A 130 10.59 -1.40 2.92
CA LEU A 130 9.88 -0.21 2.44
C LEU A 130 8.92 0.38 3.46
N SER A 131 8.30 -0.43 4.32
CA SER A 131 7.26 0.04 5.25
C SER A 131 7.71 1.23 6.10
N PRO A 132 8.80 1.17 6.88
CA PRO A 132 9.23 2.31 7.70
C PRO A 132 9.65 3.51 6.83
N PHE A 133 10.26 3.26 5.67
CA PHE A 133 10.63 4.34 4.75
C PHE A 133 9.39 5.10 4.24
N PHE A 134 8.34 4.37 3.84
CA PHE A 134 7.12 4.95 3.27
C PHE A 134 6.23 5.70 4.26
N GLU A 135 6.45 5.53 5.58
CA GLU A 135 5.61 6.20 6.58
C GLU A 135 5.72 7.72 6.46
N ASP A 136 6.95 8.23 6.33
CA ASP A 136 7.19 9.67 6.28
C ASP A 136 8.12 10.12 5.13
N SER A 137 8.81 9.23 4.41
CA SER A 137 9.85 9.62 3.41
C SER A 137 9.33 10.02 2.03
N ILE A 138 8.00 10.15 1.87
CA ILE A 138 7.39 10.49 0.58
C ILE A 138 6.80 11.89 0.66
N TYR A 139 7.56 12.89 0.21
CA TYR A 139 7.13 14.28 0.28
C TYR A 139 6.00 14.62 -0.70
N GLY A 140 5.12 15.53 -0.28
CA GLY A 140 3.98 15.98 -1.09
C GLY A 140 2.83 14.98 -1.19
N ALA A 141 2.89 13.87 -0.44
CA ALA A 141 1.82 12.89 -0.43
C ALA A 141 0.55 13.43 0.25
N GLN A 142 -0.60 13.21 -0.39
CA GLN A 142 -1.92 13.47 0.18
C GLN A 142 -2.43 12.19 0.85
N ASN A 143 -2.83 12.30 2.11
CA ASN A 143 -3.27 11.17 2.91
C ASN A 143 -4.79 11.15 3.05
N ALA A 144 -5.37 9.95 2.93
CA ALA A 144 -6.74 9.64 3.27
C ALA A 144 -6.74 8.51 4.31
N TYR A 145 -7.41 8.73 5.43
CA TYR A 145 -7.47 7.83 6.56
C TYR A 145 -8.87 7.27 6.71
N TYR A 146 -8.92 6.00 7.10
CA TYR A 146 -10.15 5.25 7.28
C TYR A 146 -10.07 4.47 8.57
N ALA A 147 -11.12 4.51 9.39
CA ALA A 147 -11.30 3.62 10.52
C ALA A 147 -12.68 2.96 10.41
N PHE A 148 -12.77 1.66 10.65
CA PHE A 148 -14.01 0.92 10.54
C PHE A 148 -14.01 -0.31 11.43
N ILE A 149 -15.19 -0.76 11.84
CA ILE A 149 -15.34 -2.00 12.60
C ILE A 149 -15.40 -3.18 11.62
N GLU A 150 -14.46 -4.11 11.76
CA GLU A 150 -14.44 -5.38 11.06
C GLU A 150 -14.29 -6.51 12.09
N ASN A 151 -15.19 -7.50 12.05
CA ASN A 151 -15.18 -8.63 13.01
C ASN A 151 -15.14 -8.21 14.50
N LYS A 152 -15.84 -7.12 14.85
CA LYS A 152 -15.87 -6.50 16.20
C LYS A 152 -14.55 -5.85 16.65
N THR A 153 -13.61 -5.65 15.74
CA THR A 153 -12.34 -4.97 15.99
C THR A 153 -12.25 -3.71 15.12
N LEU A 154 -11.75 -2.62 15.69
CA LEU A 154 -11.43 -1.40 15.00
C LEU A 154 -10.19 -1.64 14.12
N ARG A 155 -10.40 -1.55 12.81
CA ARG A 155 -9.35 -1.61 11.80
C ARG A 155 -9.21 -0.24 11.16
N GLY A 156 -8.02 0.02 10.65
CA GLY A 156 -7.79 1.24 9.91
C GLY A 156 -6.95 1.05 8.68
N LYS A 157 -6.98 2.08 7.85
CA LYS A 157 -6.25 2.15 6.60
C LYS A 157 -5.86 3.58 6.31
N GLN A 158 -4.62 3.78 5.88
CA GLN A 158 -4.15 5.02 5.29
C GLN A 158 -3.88 4.75 3.80
N ILE A 159 -4.48 5.55 2.93
CA ILE A 159 -4.16 5.60 1.50
C ILE A 159 -3.47 6.92 1.22
N SER A 160 -2.28 6.85 0.66
CA SER A 160 -1.48 8.02 0.32
C SER A 160 -1.25 8.10 -1.17
N PHE A 161 -1.28 9.32 -1.71
CA PHE A 161 -1.18 9.61 -3.13
C PHE A 161 -0.13 10.68 -3.39
N VAL A 162 0.77 10.43 -4.34
CA VAL A 162 1.70 11.44 -4.86
C VAL A 162 1.93 11.17 -6.35
N ASP A 163 1.71 12.18 -7.19
CA ASP A 163 1.73 12.06 -8.64
C ASP A 163 0.90 10.84 -9.13
N ASN A 164 1.53 9.86 -9.80
CA ASN A 164 0.93 8.62 -10.28
C ASN A 164 1.16 7.41 -9.34
N MET A 165 1.74 7.66 -8.16
CA MET A 165 1.98 6.65 -7.13
C MET A 165 0.90 6.70 -6.05
N GLN A 166 0.39 5.53 -5.69
CA GLN A 166 -0.49 5.34 -4.54
C GLN A 166 0.07 4.23 -3.66
N TYR A 167 0.06 4.42 -2.35
CA TYR A 167 0.46 3.39 -1.40
C TYR A 167 -0.52 3.31 -0.23
N GLU A 168 -0.57 2.13 0.39
CA GLU A 168 -1.57 1.79 1.38
C GLU A 168 -0.94 1.13 2.60
N PHE A 169 -1.23 1.72 3.76
CA PHE A 169 -0.95 1.13 5.06
C PHE A 169 -2.22 0.55 5.66
N GLU A 170 -2.08 -0.64 6.25
CA GLU A 170 -2.99 -1.11 7.30
C GLU A 170 -2.59 -0.44 8.61
N LEU A 171 -3.59 0.06 9.35
CA LEU A 171 -3.42 0.70 10.64
C LEU A 171 -4.00 -0.19 11.74
N ILE A 172 -3.21 -0.40 12.80
CA ILE A 172 -3.63 -1.09 14.01
C ILE A 172 -3.80 -0.06 15.11
N PHE A 173 -5.01 0.03 15.66
CA PHE A 173 -5.32 0.94 16.76
C PHE A 173 -5.08 0.30 18.13
N THR A 174 -4.90 1.14 19.16
CA THR A 174 -4.75 0.70 20.55
C THR A 174 -6.00 0.00 21.09
N GLN A 175 -7.18 0.46 20.67
CA GLN A 175 -8.47 -0.09 21.10
C GLN A 175 -9.15 -0.92 20.01
N ASP A 176 -9.81 -2.01 20.43
CA ASP A 176 -10.65 -2.85 19.55
C ASP A 176 -12.00 -2.21 19.22
N THR A 177 -12.47 -1.25 20.01
CA THR A 177 -13.72 -0.51 19.77
C THR A 177 -13.55 0.92 20.19
N LEU A 178 -14.25 1.84 19.54
CA LEU A 178 -14.22 3.26 19.86
C LEU A 178 -15.63 3.74 20.19
N ARG A 179 -15.82 4.32 21.37
CA ARG A 179 -17.04 5.03 21.75
C ARG A 179 -16.81 6.53 21.65
N VAL A 180 -17.90 7.28 21.50
CA VAL A 180 -17.85 8.75 21.43
C VAL A 180 -17.13 9.32 22.66
N LYS A 181 -17.44 8.84 23.87
CA LYS A 181 -16.81 9.26 25.11
C LYS A 181 -15.31 8.98 25.24
N ASP A 182 -14.79 8.05 24.46
CA ASP A 182 -13.34 7.75 24.45
C ASP A 182 -12.55 8.91 23.82
N LEU A 183 -13.24 9.76 23.05
CA LEU A 183 -12.74 11.03 22.51
C LEU A 183 -13.23 12.19 23.38
N GLN A 184 -14.56 12.32 23.51
CA GLN A 184 -15.18 13.25 24.44
C GLN A 184 -16.68 12.98 24.60
N ASN A 185 -17.27 13.47 25.69
CA ASN A 185 -18.72 13.45 25.85
C ASN A 185 -19.38 14.38 24.83
N LEU A 186 -20.47 13.93 24.21
CA LEU A 186 -21.19 14.67 23.19
C LEU A 186 -22.69 14.51 23.38
N THR A 187 -23.44 15.59 23.16
CA THR A 187 -24.90 15.59 23.23
C THR A 187 -25.46 16.27 21.99
N LEU A 188 -26.42 15.63 21.32
CA LEU A 188 -27.00 16.12 20.07
C LEU A 188 -28.52 16.34 20.19
N PRO A 189 -29.06 17.43 19.60
CA PRO A 189 -30.49 17.70 19.61
C PRO A 189 -31.22 16.80 18.61
N ILE A 190 -32.33 16.20 19.03
CA ILE A 190 -33.21 15.38 18.19
C ILE A 190 -34.68 15.77 18.40
N TRP A 191 -35.49 15.45 17.41
CA TRP A 191 -36.94 15.50 17.56
C TRP A 191 -37.45 14.31 18.37
N THR A 192 -38.23 14.59 19.40
CA THR A 192 -38.98 13.56 20.12
C THR A 192 -40.47 13.89 20.12
N LYS A 193 -41.29 12.84 20.14
CA LYS A 193 -42.74 12.98 20.35
C LYS A 193 -43.03 12.74 21.82
N SER A 194 -43.61 13.73 22.50
CA SER A 194 -44.00 13.62 23.90
C SER A 194 -45.40 14.20 24.13
N GLY A 195 -46.16 13.61 25.04
CA GLY A 195 -47.52 14.03 25.40
C GLY A 195 -48.52 12.86 25.39
N ILE A 196 -49.36 12.79 26.42
CA ILE A 196 -50.36 11.72 26.61
C ILE A 196 -51.64 11.99 25.78
N LEU A 197 -51.93 13.27 25.47
CA LEU A 197 -53.16 13.71 24.80
C LEU A 197 -52.93 14.27 23.37
N SER A 198 -51.85 15.02 23.15
CA SER A 198 -51.37 15.48 21.83
C SER A 198 -49.90 15.07 21.67
N ARG A 199 -49.54 14.42 20.56
CA ARG A 199 -48.13 14.10 20.25
C ARG A 199 -47.42 15.36 19.75
N GLU A 200 -46.98 16.21 20.67
CA GLU A 200 -46.21 17.40 20.32
C GLU A 200 -44.76 17.03 19.99
N ARG A 201 -44.22 17.65 18.95
CA ARG A 201 -42.79 17.54 18.63
C ARG A 201 -42.04 18.48 19.56
N LYS A 202 -41.02 17.96 20.25
CA LYS A 202 -40.15 18.74 21.12
C LYS A 202 -38.70 18.37 20.88
N VAL A 203 -37.83 19.38 20.91
CA VAL A 203 -36.37 19.21 20.89
C VAL A 203 -35.92 18.55 22.20
N LYS A 204 -35.23 17.42 22.09
CA LYS A 204 -34.57 16.73 23.21
C LYS A 204 -33.08 16.65 22.93
N ARG A 205 -32.27 16.94 23.95
CA ARG A 205 -30.83 16.68 23.95
C ARG A 205 -30.58 15.20 24.26
N LEU A 206 -30.05 14.46 23.29
CA LEU A 206 -29.66 13.07 23.44
C LEU A 206 -28.16 12.99 23.74
N ASP A 207 -27.82 12.42 24.88
CA ASP A 207 -26.43 12.05 25.17
C ASP A 207 -26.04 10.87 24.28
N VAL A 208 -25.00 11.08 23.46
CA VAL A 208 -24.49 10.08 22.51
C VAL A 208 -23.13 9.52 22.95
N SER A 209 -22.69 9.81 24.18
CA SER A 209 -21.35 9.47 24.68
C SER A 209 -21.08 7.96 24.71
N ASP A 210 -22.10 7.13 24.93
CA ASP A 210 -21.97 5.65 24.90
C ASP A 210 -22.15 5.03 23.50
N PHE A 211 -22.34 5.84 22.45
CA PHE A 211 -22.50 5.35 21.08
C PHE A 211 -21.14 4.88 20.55
N TYR A 212 -21.17 3.87 19.69
CA TYR A 212 -19.99 3.31 19.04
C TYR A 212 -19.72 4.02 17.72
N ILE A 213 -18.48 4.44 17.51
CA ILE A 213 -17.99 4.92 16.21
C ILE A 213 -17.73 3.69 15.34
N THR A 214 -18.48 3.58 14.25
CA THR A 214 -18.45 2.42 13.35
C THR A 214 -17.68 2.68 12.07
N ASN A 215 -17.57 3.95 11.67
CA ASN A 215 -16.85 4.35 10.46
C ASN A 215 -16.32 5.78 10.58
N VAL A 216 -15.10 6.00 10.12
CA VAL A 216 -14.47 7.31 9.97
C VAL A 216 -13.76 7.35 8.62
N GLU A 217 -13.98 8.41 7.85
CA GLU A 217 -13.28 8.74 6.62
C GLU A 217 -12.71 10.15 6.75
N TYR A 218 -11.39 10.31 6.67
CA TYR A 218 -10.71 11.59 6.83
C TYR A 218 -9.76 11.83 5.65
N LYS A 219 -10.04 12.83 4.82
CA LYS A 219 -9.24 13.16 3.63
C LYS A 219 -9.08 14.67 3.45
N GLY A 220 -7.83 15.14 3.50
CA GLY A 220 -7.55 16.58 3.49
C GLY A 220 -8.23 17.22 4.69
N ASN A 221 -9.14 18.17 4.47
CA ASN A 221 -9.93 18.76 5.54
C ASN A 221 -11.32 18.15 5.71
N ASN A 222 -11.69 17.21 4.84
CA ASN A 222 -12.98 16.55 4.89
C ASN A 222 -12.96 15.40 5.88
N LEU A 223 -13.96 15.35 6.76
CA LEU A 223 -14.21 14.25 7.68
C LEU A 223 -15.64 13.78 7.52
N ARG A 224 -15.85 12.47 7.52
CA ARG A 224 -17.14 11.83 7.67
C ARG A 224 -17.05 10.75 8.74
N THR A 225 -17.86 10.85 9.79
CA THR A 225 -17.92 9.86 10.86
C THR A 225 -19.33 9.37 11.07
N VAL A 226 -19.47 8.07 11.35
CA VAL A 226 -20.71 7.39 11.65
C VAL A 226 -20.61 6.78 13.03
N PHE A 227 -21.61 7.06 13.87
CA PHE A 227 -21.72 6.43 15.17
C PHE A 227 -23.17 6.10 15.50
N GLU A 228 -23.35 5.01 16.24
CA GLU A 228 -24.66 4.44 16.53
C GLU A 228 -24.73 3.80 17.91
N ASP A 229 -25.96 3.67 18.41
CA ASP A 229 -26.20 2.90 19.62
C ASP A 229 -26.05 1.39 19.38
N ARG A 230 -26.02 0.62 20.47
CA ARG A 230 -25.76 -0.83 20.43
C ARG A 230 -26.69 -1.63 19.51
N ASN A 231 -27.91 -1.13 19.30
CA ASN A 231 -28.93 -1.79 18.49
C ASN A 231 -29.06 -1.19 17.08
N ALA A 232 -28.22 -0.21 16.73
CA ALA A 232 -28.30 0.58 15.50
C ALA A 232 -29.66 1.26 15.25
N GLU A 233 -30.46 1.47 16.30
CA GLU A 233 -31.71 2.20 16.19
C GLU A 233 -31.45 3.70 16.08
N ASN A 234 -30.43 4.20 16.76
CA ASN A 234 -30.05 5.61 16.76
C ASN A 234 -28.71 5.74 16.05
N ARG A 235 -28.73 6.32 14.85
CA ARG A 235 -27.55 6.48 14.01
C ARG A 235 -27.36 7.95 13.65
N PHE A 236 -26.15 8.43 13.86
CA PHE A 236 -25.71 9.76 13.47
C PHE A 236 -24.62 9.68 12.41
N ILE A 237 -24.61 10.68 11.52
CA ILE A 237 -23.53 10.90 10.57
C ILE A 237 -23.13 12.36 10.69
N ILE A 238 -21.87 12.61 11.03
CA ILE A 238 -21.28 13.96 11.00
C ILE A 238 -20.37 14.01 9.79
N SER A 239 -20.62 14.95 8.89
CA SER A 239 -19.74 15.29 7.76
C SER A 239 -19.24 16.71 7.96
N SER A 240 -17.96 16.97 7.77
CA SER A 240 -17.37 18.30 7.94
C SER A 240 -16.30 18.57 6.91
N ASP A 241 -16.13 19.85 6.58
CA ASP A 241 -15.04 20.38 5.76
C ASP A 241 -14.38 21.58 6.48
N GLU A 242 -13.62 22.42 5.77
CA GLU A 242 -12.98 23.61 6.35
C GLU A 242 -13.96 24.68 6.84
N LYS A 243 -15.21 24.68 6.37
CA LYS A 243 -16.15 25.80 6.53
C LYS A 243 -17.31 25.46 7.42
N ALA A 244 -17.78 24.22 7.38
CA ALA A 244 -18.98 23.82 8.08
C ALA A 244 -19.01 22.31 8.37
N PHE A 245 -19.94 21.94 9.24
CA PHE A 245 -20.34 20.55 9.44
C PHE A 245 -21.84 20.38 9.18
N LEU A 246 -22.20 19.16 8.80
CA LEU A 246 -23.54 18.67 8.57
C LEU A 246 -23.77 17.47 9.49
N ILE A 247 -24.90 17.45 10.19
CA ILE A 247 -25.25 16.35 11.09
C ILE A 247 -26.58 15.74 10.63
N MET A 248 -26.53 14.46 10.25
CA MET A 248 -27.71 13.63 10.00
C MET A 248 -28.02 12.80 11.24
N TYR A 249 -29.31 12.67 11.55
CA TYR A 249 -29.81 11.63 12.45
C TYR A 249 -30.89 10.82 11.72
N ARG A 250 -30.61 9.53 11.50
CA ARG A 250 -31.39 8.67 10.61
C ARG A 250 -31.58 9.34 9.24
N ASP A 251 -32.81 9.68 8.88
CA ASP A 251 -33.18 10.21 7.56
C ASP A 251 -33.41 11.72 7.53
N TYR A 252 -33.14 12.44 8.64
CA TYR A 252 -33.30 13.89 8.69
C TYR A 252 -32.01 14.61 9.11
N GLU A 253 -31.88 15.84 8.64
CA GLU A 253 -30.71 16.69 8.86
C GLU A 253 -30.97 17.64 10.04
N ILE A 254 -30.13 17.56 11.06
CA ILE A 254 -30.17 18.42 12.25
C ILE A 254 -29.73 19.85 11.91
N THR A 255 -28.69 19.98 11.08
CA THR A 255 -28.07 21.28 10.73
C THR A 255 -28.92 22.16 9.82
N ARG A 256 -29.90 21.58 9.12
CA ARG A 256 -30.83 22.31 8.24
C ARG A 256 -32.13 22.73 8.94
N ASP A 257 -32.47 22.08 10.05
CA ASP A 257 -33.65 22.42 10.85
C ASP A 257 -33.32 23.59 11.79
N GLU A 258 -34.03 24.71 11.67
CA GLU A 258 -33.71 25.93 12.41
C GLU A 258 -33.76 25.75 13.93
N GLU A 259 -34.75 24.99 14.45
CA GLU A 259 -34.90 24.77 15.89
C GLU A 259 -33.83 23.83 16.44
N LEU A 260 -33.52 22.75 15.70
CA LEU A 260 -32.46 21.82 16.11
C LEU A 260 -31.07 22.44 15.99
N ALA A 261 -30.81 23.19 14.92
CA ALA A 261 -29.54 23.88 14.70
C ALA A 261 -29.28 24.95 15.75
N ALA A 262 -30.32 25.66 16.22
CA ALA A 262 -30.22 26.62 17.32
C ALA A 262 -29.95 25.94 18.68
N ALA A 263 -30.40 24.70 18.86
CA ALA A 263 -30.20 23.93 20.09
C ALA A 263 -28.86 23.17 20.16
N LEU A 264 -28.11 23.15 19.05
CA LEU A 264 -26.84 22.44 18.90
C LEU A 264 -25.69 23.17 19.59
N ASP A 265 -24.90 22.44 20.38
CA ASP A 265 -23.62 22.92 20.90
C ASP A 265 -22.55 22.74 19.82
N ARG A 266 -22.25 23.83 19.10
CA ARG A 266 -21.31 23.80 17.97
C ARG A 266 -19.87 23.57 18.43
N ASP A 267 -19.46 24.20 19.54
CA ASP A 267 -18.11 24.09 20.07
C ASP A 267 -17.81 22.63 20.49
N SER A 268 -18.79 21.95 21.09
CA SER A 268 -18.67 20.52 21.41
C SER A 268 -18.55 19.66 20.14
N VAL A 269 -19.29 19.95 19.07
CA VAL A 269 -19.16 19.21 17.79
C VAL A 269 -17.81 19.46 17.12
N ASP A 270 -17.34 20.71 17.10
CA ASP A 270 -16.04 21.05 16.51
C ASP A 270 -14.90 20.37 17.25
N LYS A 271 -14.95 20.36 18.59
CA LYS A 271 -14.00 19.59 19.39
C LYS A 271 -14.05 18.10 19.05
N PHE A 272 -15.24 17.53 18.82
CA PHE A 272 -15.38 16.10 18.47
C PHE A 272 -14.67 15.78 17.16
N ILE A 273 -14.85 16.66 16.17
CA ILE A 273 -14.25 16.55 14.85
C ILE A 273 -12.72 16.59 14.95
N ILE A 274 -12.17 17.46 15.81
CA ILE A 274 -10.72 17.55 16.07
C ILE A 274 -10.21 16.23 16.68
N GLU A 275 -10.83 15.76 17.76
CA GLU A 275 -10.41 14.52 18.46
C GLU A 275 -10.50 13.28 17.54
N ILE A 276 -11.52 13.22 16.65
CA ILE A 276 -11.61 12.17 15.62
C ILE A 276 -10.43 12.22 14.64
N LYS A 277 -9.95 13.41 14.26
CA LYS A 277 -8.79 13.54 13.37
C LYS A 277 -7.51 13.11 14.09
N GLU A 278 -7.36 13.49 15.36
CA GLU A 278 -6.21 13.15 16.21
C GLU A 278 -6.11 11.65 16.52
N LEU A 279 -7.22 10.91 16.48
CA LEU A 279 -7.25 9.43 16.56
C LEU A 279 -6.20 8.75 15.66
N PHE A 280 -6.03 9.22 14.43
CA PHE A 280 -5.11 8.63 13.45
C PHE A 280 -3.62 8.93 13.73
N ILE A 281 -3.36 9.87 14.64
CA ILE A 281 -2.02 10.26 15.08
C ILE A 281 -1.70 9.58 16.41
N GLU A 282 -2.61 9.66 17.37
CA GLU A 282 -2.35 9.25 18.76
C GLU A 282 -2.68 7.79 19.06
N SER A 283 -3.69 7.23 18.39
CA SER A 283 -4.19 5.89 18.71
C SER A 283 -3.70 4.79 17.77
N VAL A 284 -2.87 5.11 16.78
CA VAL A 284 -2.28 4.13 15.86
C VAL A 284 -1.00 3.56 16.47
N VAL A 285 -1.02 2.27 16.81
CA VAL A 285 0.11 1.55 17.41
C VAL A 285 1.13 1.13 16.35
N SER A 286 0.66 0.77 15.16
CA SER A 286 1.55 0.39 14.06
C SER A 286 0.92 0.62 12.70
N LYS A 287 1.77 0.90 11.72
CA LYS A 287 1.45 0.98 10.30
C LYS A 287 2.16 -0.16 9.57
N LYS A 288 1.44 -0.86 8.71
CA LYS A 288 2.03 -1.92 7.87
C LYS A 288 1.73 -1.65 6.42
N LEU A 289 2.78 -1.42 5.63
CA LEU A 289 2.63 -1.23 4.19
C LEU A 289 2.09 -2.52 3.55
N LYS A 290 0.96 -2.40 2.85
CA LYS A 290 0.25 -3.53 2.22
C LYS A 290 0.36 -3.53 0.72
N ARG A 291 0.39 -2.35 0.11
CA ARG A 291 0.32 -2.21 -1.33
C ARG A 291 0.96 -0.91 -1.77
N ILE A 292 1.65 -0.97 -2.90
CA ILE A 292 2.14 0.18 -3.65
C ILE A 292 1.68 -0.04 -5.10
N THR A 293 1.11 0.99 -5.70
CA THR A 293 0.73 1.00 -7.11
C THR A 293 1.34 2.21 -7.81
N LEU A 294 1.80 2.00 -9.03
CA LEU A 294 2.32 3.03 -9.93
C LEU A 294 1.58 2.90 -11.26
N ASP A 295 0.94 3.97 -11.73
CA ASP A 295 0.05 3.93 -12.91
C ASP A 295 -1.08 2.89 -12.78
N GLY A 296 -1.60 2.71 -11.56
CA GLY A 296 -2.65 1.72 -11.26
C GLY A 296 -2.17 0.26 -11.24
N LYS A 297 -0.88 -0.01 -11.48
CA LYS A 297 -0.30 -1.36 -11.46
C LYS A 297 0.42 -1.65 -10.15
N ASN A 298 0.30 -2.87 -9.63
CA ASN A 298 0.98 -3.29 -8.39
C ASN A 298 2.50 -3.31 -8.61
N VAL A 299 3.21 -2.49 -7.84
CA VAL A 299 4.66 -2.29 -7.97
C VAL A 299 5.45 -3.56 -7.69
N ILE A 300 5.00 -4.38 -6.74
CA ILE A 300 5.72 -5.58 -6.31
C ILE A 300 5.46 -6.72 -7.29
N GLU A 301 4.19 -6.95 -7.65
CA GLU A 301 3.80 -8.03 -8.55
C GLU A 301 4.35 -7.84 -9.97
N GLU A 302 4.48 -6.60 -10.42
CA GLU A 302 4.97 -6.25 -11.77
C GLU A 302 6.49 -5.98 -11.82
N ASN A 303 7.22 -6.13 -10.70
CA ASN A 303 8.64 -5.78 -10.58
C ASN A 303 8.94 -4.33 -11.04
N ARG A 304 8.24 -3.36 -10.44
CA ARG A 304 8.38 -1.91 -10.70
C ARG A 304 8.85 -1.14 -9.46
N VAL A 305 9.50 -1.79 -8.51
CA VAL A 305 10.02 -1.17 -7.29
C VAL A 305 11.09 -0.14 -7.64
N PHE A 306 11.96 -0.42 -8.61
CA PHE A 306 12.89 0.57 -9.13
C PHE A 306 12.19 1.79 -9.74
N ASP A 307 11.08 1.61 -10.47
CA ASP A 307 10.29 2.74 -10.98
C ASP A 307 9.72 3.61 -9.85
N CYS A 308 9.31 2.97 -8.76
CA CYS A 308 8.86 3.66 -7.56
C CYS A 308 9.99 4.48 -6.91
N LEU A 309 11.21 3.93 -6.81
CA LEU A 309 12.39 4.66 -6.31
C LEU A 309 12.77 5.85 -7.21
N LYS A 310 12.60 5.74 -8.55
CA LYS A 310 12.84 6.85 -9.48
C LYS A 310 11.91 8.04 -9.23
N LEU A 311 10.64 7.78 -8.90
CA LEU A 311 9.68 8.82 -8.55
C LEU A 311 10.11 9.56 -7.28
N ILE A 312 10.48 8.81 -6.24
CA ILE A 312 10.99 9.36 -4.98
C ILE A 312 12.26 10.18 -5.20
N ALA A 313 13.22 9.64 -5.96
CA ALA A 313 14.45 10.34 -6.34
C ALA A 313 14.17 11.65 -7.08
N SER A 314 13.13 11.68 -7.93
CA SER A 314 12.75 12.90 -8.66
C SER A 314 12.14 13.96 -7.73
N ILE A 315 11.39 13.55 -6.71
CA ILE A 315 10.86 14.45 -5.67
C ILE A 315 12.02 15.03 -4.86
N TYR A 316 12.93 14.17 -4.38
CA TYR A 316 14.09 14.59 -3.60
C TYR A 316 15.03 15.47 -4.42
N GLY A 317 15.23 15.16 -5.70
CA GLY A 317 16.07 15.94 -6.61
C GLY A 317 15.65 17.39 -6.77
N LYS A 318 14.35 17.72 -6.60
CA LYS A 318 13.89 19.12 -6.57
C LYS A 318 14.44 19.85 -5.34
N LEU A 319 14.40 19.22 -4.17
CA LEU A 319 14.96 19.78 -2.94
C LEU A 319 16.48 19.86 -2.98
N VAL A 320 17.16 18.88 -3.60
CA VAL A 320 18.61 18.93 -3.83
C VAL A 320 18.98 20.18 -4.64
N ILE A 321 18.27 20.48 -5.72
CA ILE A 321 18.50 21.71 -6.51
C ILE A 321 18.38 22.94 -5.62
N GLU A 322 17.30 23.06 -4.85
CA GLU A 322 17.09 24.22 -3.97
C GLU A 322 18.17 24.36 -2.90
N CYS A 323 18.62 23.25 -2.31
CA CYS A 323 19.74 23.26 -1.36
C CYS A 323 21.04 23.75 -2.00
N LEU A 324 21.32 23.35 -3.24
CA LEU A 324 22.53 23.76 -3.97
C LEU A 324 22.45 25.24 -4.39
N GLU A 325 21.29 25.70 -4.86
CA GLU A 325 21.08 27.10 -5.27
C GLU A 325 21.17 28.08 -4.10
N LYS A 326 20.73 27.66 -2.91
CA LYS A 326 20.75 28.45 -1.67
C LYS A 326 21.95 28.13 -0.76
N GLY A 327 22.85 27.26 -1.22
CA GLY A 327 24.05 26.85 -0.52
C GLY A 327 25.22 27.81 -0.78
N TYR A 328 26.20 27.81 0.12
CA TYR A 328 27.45 28.57 -0.03
C TYR A 328 28.59 27.73 -0.60
N THR A 329 28.54 26.41 -0.41
CA THR A 329 29.56 25.48 -0.92
C THR A 329 29.03 24.76 -2.16
N GLU A 330 29.75 24.90 -3.27
CA GLU A 330 29.42 24.16 -4.49
C GLU A 330 29.54 22.66 -4.26
N GLY A 331 28.47 21.92 -4.55
CA GLY A 331 28.46 20.46 -4.45
C GLY A 331 28.13 19.89 -3.08
N GLU A 332 27.83 20.73 -2.08
CA GLU A 332 27.29 20.29 -0.78
C GLU A 332 25.78 20.55 -0.70
N ILE A 333 25.04 19.53 -0.30
CA ILE A 333 23.61 19.64 0.03
C ILE A 333 23.55 19.94 1.53
N THR A 334 23.18 21.16 1.92
CA THR A 334 23.26 21.60 3.32
C THR A 334 21.91 22.12 3.83
N ILE A 335 21.55 21.71 5.05
CA ILE A 335 20.40 22.25 5.80
C ILE A 335 20.83 22.73 7.18
N LYS A 336 20.11 23.73 7.70
CA LYS A 336 20.25 24.26 9.06
C LYS A 336 19.12 23.77 9.95
N ILE A 337 19.47 23.38 11.17
CA ILE A 337 18.53 22.91 12.19
C ILE A 337 18.59 23.88 13.37
N GLU A 338 17.46 24.46 13.72
CA GLU A 338 17.29 25.34 14.88
C GLU A 338 16.45 24.63 15.94
N GLU A 339 17.05 24.39 17.10
CA GLU A 339 16.38 23.82 18.25
C GLU A 339 15.53 24.89 18.97
N PRO A 340 14.51 24.48 19.76
CA PRO A 340 13.67 25.43 20.50
C PRO A 340 14.47 26.36 21.43
N GLU A 341 15.63 25.92 21.90
CA GLU A 341 16.54 26.66 22.78
C GLU A 341 17.44 27.65 22.02
N GLY A 342 17.29 27.75 20.70
CA GLY A 342 18.05 28.67 19.84
C GLY A 342 19.42 28.12 19.39
N ILE A 343 19.77 26.89 19.76
CA ILE A 343 20.96 26.21 19.25
C ILE A 343 20.77 25.95 17.76
N ARG A 344 21.74 26.38 16.95
CA ARG A 344 21.76 26.18 15.50
C ARG A 344 22.87 25.23 15.11
N THR A 345 22.51 24.17 14.40
CA THR A 345 23.45 23.19 13.84
C THR A 345 23.25 23.09 12.32
N GLU A 346 24.24 22.53 11.64
CA GLU A 346 24.20 22.28 10.20
C GLU A 346 24.41 20.79 9.95
N LYS A 347 23.68 20.26 8.97
CA LYS A 347 23.94 18.94 8.39
C LYS A 347 24.18 19.11 6.90
N TYR A 348 25.13 18.36 6.38
CA TYR A 348 25.48 18.40 4.96
C TYR A 348 25.74 17.01 4.41
N LEU A 349 25.69 16.90 3.08
CA LEU A 349 26.03 15.70 2.33
C LEU A 349 26.68 16.11 1.00
N GLU A 350 27.84 15.53 0.68
CA GLU A 350 28.52 15.82 -0.59
C GLU A 350 27.82 15.12 -1.76
N LYS A 351 27.59 15.83 -2.88
CA LYS A 351 27.04 15.23 -4.12
C LYS A 351 27.87 14.04 -4.59
N SER A 352 29.20 14.18 -4.53
CA SER A 352 30.17 13.17 -4.94
C SER A 352 30.02 11.89 -4.11
N GLU A 353 29.80 12.02 -2.81
CA GLU A 353 29.52 10.91 -1.90
C GLU A 353 28.22 10.20 -2.26
N VAL A 354 27.11 10.93 -2.44
CA VAL A 354 25.82 10.33 -2.85
C VAL A 354 25.95 9.59 -4.17
N SER A 355 26.57 10.23 -5.17
CA SER A 355 26.78 9.66 -6.49
C SER A 355 27.62 8.38 -6.44
N ARG A 356 28.70 8.39 -5.65
CA ARG A 356 29.56 7.22 -5.42
C ARG A 356 28.78 6.09 -4.75
N GLU A 357 28.04 6.39 -3.69
CA GLU A 357 27.27 5.40 -2.94
C GLU A 357 26.20 4.75 -3.82
N LEU A 358 25.48 5.51 -4.63
CA LEU A 358 24.48 4.94 -5.55
C LEU A 358 25.14 4.15 -6.69
N SER A 359 26.29 4.59 -7.17
CA SER A 359 27.01 3.90 -8.26
C SER A 359 27.39 2.46 -7.90
N THR A 360 27.48 2.10 -6.61
CA THR A 360 27.74 0.70 -6.19
C THR A 360 26.60 -0.26 -6.56
N ILE A 361 25.42 0.25 -6.90
CA ILE A 361 24.24 -0.53 -7.30
C ILE A 361 24.31 -0.91 -8.80
N GLY A 362 25.10 -0.18 -9.59
CA GLY A 362 25.20 -0.32 -11.05
C GLY A 362 24.39 0.74 -11.81
N SER A 363 23.89 0.38 -12.99
CA SER A 363 23.15 1.28 -13.90
C SER A 363 21.93 1.93 -13.25
N GLU A 364 21.18 1.17 -12.44
CA GLU A 364 20.01 1.65 -11.72
C GLU A 364 20.39 2.73 -10.71
N GLY A 365 21.50 2.55 -10.00
CA GLY A 365 22.01 3.54 -9.07
C GLY A 365 22.49 4.83 -9.75
N GLN A 366 23.14 4.70 -10.91
CA GLN A 366 23.53 5.87 -11.72
C GLN A 366 22.30 6.66 -12.21
N GLU A 367 21.22 5.97 -12.57
CA GLU A 367 19.95 6.61 -12.92
C GLU A 367 19.33 7.35 -11.73
N LEU A 368 19.33 6.75 -10.53
CA LEU A 368 18.88 7.44 -9.31
C LEU A 368 19.74 8.68 -9.01
N ALA A 369 21.07 8.58 -9.13
CA ALA A 369 21.97 9.70 -8.92
C ALA A 369 21.69 10.87 -9.89
N LYS A 370 21.33 10.55 -11.14
CA LYS A 370 20.92 11.54 -12.13
C LYS A 370 19.60 12.23 -11.74
N LEU A 371 18.60 11.46 -11.30
CA LEU A 371 17.30 12.00 -10.88
C LEU A 371 17.40 12.86 -9.61
N LEU A 372 18.26 12.45 -8.66
CA LEU A 372 18.60 13.21 -7.46
C LEU A 372 19.43 14.48 -7.74
N ARG A 373 19.92 14.67 -8.97
CA ARG A 373 20.75 15.83 -9.36
C ARG A 373 22.11 15.89 -8.65
N VAL A 374 22.66 14.72 -8.29
CA VAL A 374 23.96 14.60 -7.59
C VAL A 374 25.11 14.18 -8.51
N THR A 375 24.87 14.02 -9.81
CA THR A 375 25.93 13.77 -10.79
C THR A 375 26.74 15.05 -11.04
N GLU A 376 28.04 14.88 -11.30
CA GLU A 376 28.88 15.97 -11.82
C GLU A 376 28.46 16.26 -13.28
N ALA A 377 28.49 17.53 -13.66
CA ALA A 377 28.07 17.99 -14.99
C ALA A 377 29.13 17.72 -16.04
#